data_AF-A0A953U675-F1
#
_entry.id   AF-A0A953U675-F1
#
_cell.length_a   1.000
_cell.length_b   1.000
_cell.length_c   1.000
_cell.angle_alpha   90.00
_cell.angle_beta   90.00
_cell.angle_gamma   90.00
#
_symmetry.space_group_name_H-M   'P 1'
#
loop_
_entity.id
_entity.type
_entity.pdbx_description
1 polymer ?
#
loop_
_entity_poly.entity_id
_entity_poly.type
_entity_poly.pdbx_seq_one_letter_code
_entity_poly.pdbx_strand_id
1 'polypeptide(L)'
;PQIEVTFDIDANGILNVTAKDKATNNEQKITITSSSGLSKEEVDKMARDAEANSADDKKRKDEIDARNRADSMVYQVEKMLKDHRDKISPEDATNVEAALEGARKAMSGGSIEEINKAVDNLTSASHKLAEAMYKASSTTGGPQGGAQGAPSGDGAGQQEQKKKDNVVDAEFVDVDENKK
;
A
#
# COMPACT_ATOMS: atom_id res chain seq x y z
N PRO A 1 -1.06 -7.83 13.53
CA PRO A 1 -1.80 -9.03 13.99
C PRO A 1 -2.20 -9.85 12.77
N GLN A 2 -2.06 -11.17 12.81
CA GLN A 2 -2.47 -12.04 11.70
C GLN A 2 -3.67 -12.85 12.16
N ILE A 3 -4.86 -12.45 11.73
CA ILE A 3 -6.10 -13.11 12.13
C ILE A 3 -6.53 -14.08 11.04
N GLU A 4 -6.60 -15.35 11.39
CA GLU A 4 -7.13 -16.41 10.54
C GLU A 4 -8.59 -16.68 10.94
N VAL A 5 -9.51 -16.45 10.00
CA VAL A 5 -10.94 -16.71 10.21
C VAL A 5 -11.33 -17.95 9.42
N THR A 6 -11.78 -18.99 10.12
CA THR A 6 -12.23 -20.26 9.52
C THR A 6 -13.75 -20.38 9.68
N PHE A 7 -14.41 -20.73 8.59
CA PHE A 7 -15.84 -21.05 8.54
C PHE A 7 -15.98 -22.56 8.30
N ASP A 8 -16.47 -23.28 9.30
CA ASP A 8 -16.65 -24.74 9.27
C ASP A 8 -18.13 -25.11 9.41
N ILE A 9 -18.66 -25.88 8.46
CA ILE A 9 -20.06 -26.32 8.47
C ILE A 9 -20.05 -27.83 8.69
N ASP A 10 -20.64 -28.29 9.80
CA ASP A 10 -20.70 -29.71 10.12
C ASP A 10 -21.82 -30.45 9.35
N ALA A 11 -21.85 -31.78 9.45
CA ALA A 11 -22.87 -32.62 8.82
C ALA A 11 -24.30 -32.36 9.34
N ASN A 12 -24.44 -31.68 10.48
CA ASN A 12 -25.73 -31.27 11.05
C ASN A 12 -26.13 -29.86 10.61
N GLY A 13 -25.32 -29.19 9.79
CA GLY A 13 -25.55 -27.81 9.34
C GLY A 13 -25.26 -26.74 10.40
N ILE A 14 -24.48 -27.07 11.44
CA ILE A 14 -24.01 -26.11 12.44
C ILE A 14 -22.77 -25.40 11.90
N LEU A 15 -22.83 -24.07 11.81
CA LEU A 15 -21.72 -23.23 11.39
C LEU A 15 -20.86 -22.85 12.60
N ASN A 16 -19.59 -23.26 12.58
CA ASN A 16 -18.57 -22.86 13.52
C ASN A 16 -17.67 -21.79 12.87
N VAL A 17 -17.66 -20.59 13.45
CA VAL A 17 -16.77 -19.50 13.03
C VAL A 17 -15.68 -19.35 14.06
N THR A 18 -14.43 -19.60 13.66
CA THR A 18 -13.26 -19.48 14.54
C THR A 18 -12.36 -18.37 14.03
N ALA A 19 -12.02 -17.40 14.89
CA ALA A 19 -11.02 -16.37 14.63
C ALA A 19 -9.80 -16.60 15.53
N LYS A 20 -8.64 -16.89 14.93
CA LYS A 20 -7.39 -17.18 15.63
C LYS A 20 -6.30 -16.17 15.28
N ASP A 21 -5.64 -15.60 16.27
CA ASP A 21 -4.43 -14.81 16.05
C ASP A 21 -3.20 -15.75 15.97
N LYS A 22 -2.54 -15.78 14.81
CA LYS A 22 -1.42 -16.69 14.54
C LYS A 22 -0.18 -16.39 15.40
N ALA A 23 -0.04 -15.15 15.91
CA ALA A 23 1.10 -14.77 16.74
C ALA A 23 0.95 -15.24 18.20
N THR A 24 -0.25 -15.10 18.76
CA THR A 24 -0.52 -15.41 20.17
C THR A 24 -1.16 -16.79 20.37
N ASN A 25 -1.63 -17.43 19.29
CA ASN A 25 -2.48 -18.63 19.32
C ASN A 25 -3.79 -18.47 20.08
N ASN A 26 -4.15 -17.24 20.48
CA ASN A 26 -5.44 -16.98 21.09
C ASN A 26 -6.54 -17.13 20.03
N GLU A 27 -7.61 -17.85 20.38
CA GLU A 27 -8.74 -18.09 19.50
C GLU A 27 -10.06 -17.68 20.16
N GLN A 28 -11.01 -17.28 19.34
CA GLN A 28 -12.40 -17.03 19.71
C GLN A 28 -13.29 -17.80 18.73
N LYS A 29 -14.31 -18.47 19.26
CA LYS A 29 -15.21 -19.31 18.48
C LYS A 29 -16.66 -18.91 18.73
N ILE A 30 -17.44 -18.86 17.66
CA ILE A 30 -18.90 -18.72 17.68
C ILE A 30 -19.50 -19.93 16.98
N THR A 31 -20.55 -20.51 17.59
CA THR A 31 -21.30 -21.62 17.01
C THR A 31 -22.72 -21.16 16.71
N ILE A 32 -23.13 -21.24 15.45
CA ILE A 32 -24.46 -20.87 14.96
C ILE A 32 -25.22 -22.16 14.69
N THR A 33 -26.23 -22.46 15.51
CA THR A 33 -27.08 -23.63 15.37
C THR A 33 -28.29 -23.29 14.48
N SER A 34 -28.49 -24.08 13.43
CA SER A 34 -29.50 -23.82 12.39
C SER A 34 -30.91 -24.04 12.94
N SER A 35 -31.57 -22.96 13.38
CA SER A 35 -33.00 -22.99 13.74
C SER A 35 -33.85 -21.94 13.03
N SER A 36 -33.25 -21.04 12.24
CA SER A 36 -33.97 -19.95 11.55
C SER A 36 -33.29 -19.51 10.25
N GLY A 37 -32.94 -20.46 9.38
CA GLY A 37 -32.41 -20.16 8.05
C GLY A 37 -33.46 -19.55 7.12
N LEU A 38 -33.03 -19.12 5.94
CA LEU A 38 -33.91 -18.62 4.89
C LEU A 38 -34.75 -19.75 4.29
N SER A 39 -36.02 -19.49 4.00
CA SER A 39 -36.87 -20.37 3.19
C SER A 39 -36.38 -20.46 1.74
N LYS A 40 -36.81 -21.48 1.00
CA LYS A 40 -36.40 -21.65 -0.40
C LYS A 40 -36.87 -20.48 -1.26
N GLU A 41 -38.07 -19.97 -0.99
CA GLU A 41 -38.63 -18.81 -1.65
C GLU A 41 -37.81 -17.54 -1.38
N GLU A 42 -37.31 -17.37 -0.15
CA GLU A 42 -36.41 -16.26 0.19
C GLU A 42 -35.04 -16.40 -0.47
N VAL A 43 -34.48 -17.61 -0.55
CA VAL A 43 -33.22 -17.87 -1.26
C VAL A 43 -33.35 -17.53 -2.75
N ASP A 44 -34.40 -18.00 -3.41
CA ASP A 44 -34.64 -17.72 -4.83
C ASP A 44 -34.88 -16.22 -5.07
N LYS A 45 -35.57 -15.54 -4.15
CA LYS A 45 -35.76 -14.10 -4.19
C LYS A 45 -34.43 -13.35 -4.03
N MET A 46 -33.60 -13.72 -3.05
CA MET A 46 -32.28 -13.09 -2.84
C MET A 46 -31.34 -13.31 -4.03
N ALA A 47 -31.38 -14.48 -4.67
CA ALA A 47 -30.60 -14.74 -5.87
C ALA A 47 -30.98 -13.80 -7.03
N ARG A 48 -32.29 -13.65 -7.29
CA ARG A 48 -32.78 -12.71 -8.32
C ARG A 48 -32.49 -11.26 -7.97
N ASP A 49 -32.68 -10.88 -6.70
CA ASP A 49 -32.37 -9.53 -6.23
C ASP A 49 -30.86 -9.24 -6.40
N ALA A 50 -29.98 -10.19 -6.10
CA ALA A 50 -28.53 -10.03 -6.28
C ALA A 50 -28.14 -9.90 -7.77
N GLU A 51 -28.76 -10.66 -8.66
CA GLU A 51 -28.54 -10.54 -10.10
C GLU A 51 -29.01 -9.17 -10.63
N ALA A 52 -30.20 -8.73 -10.23
CA ALA A 52 -30.76 -7.45 -10.64
C ALA A 52 -29.95 -6.25 -10.13
N ASN A 53 -29.39 -6.33 -8.91
CA ASN A 53 -28.61 -5.26 -8.28
C ASN A 53 -27.09 -5.39 -8.50
N SER A 54 -26.62 -6.38 -9.26
CA SER A 54 -25.20 -6.67 -9.43
C SER A 54 -24.37 -5.45 -9.87
N ALA A 55 -24.91 -4.62 -10.77
CA ALA A 55 -24.23 -3.41 -11.25
C ALA A 55 -24.10 -2.34 -10.15
N ASP A 56 -25.15 -2.13 -9.36
CA ASP A 56 -25.16 -1.14 -8.28
C ASP A 56 -24.26 -1.58 -7.12
N ASP A 57 -24.28 -2.87 -6.77
CA ASP A 57 -23.39 -3.45 -5.75
C ASP A 57 -21.93 -3.39 -6.18
N LYS A 58 -21.63 -3.60 -7.47
CA LYS A 58 -20.29 -3.40 -8.01
C LYS A 58 -19.84 -1.94 -7.86
N LYS A 59 -20.71 -0.97 -8.19
CA LYS A 59 -20.39 0.45 -8.04
C LYS A 59 -20.12 0.81 -6.58
N ARG A 60 -20.94 0.31 -5.64
CA ARG A 60 -20.74 0.51 -4.19
C ARG A 60 -19.43 -0.12 -3.72
N LYS A 61 -19.10 -1.32 -4.20
CA LYS A 61 -17.83 -1.96 -3.91
C LYS A 61 -16.66 -1.11 -4.39
N ASP A 62 -16.69 -0.63 -5.63
CA ASP A 62 -15.63 0.21 -6.19
C ASP A 62 -15.46 1.52 -5.39
N GLU A 63 -16.56 2.08 -4.90
CA GLU A 63 -16.56 3.26 -4.01
C GLU A 63 -15.89 2.98 -2.66
N ILE A 64 -16.24 1.87 -2.02
CA ILE A 64 -15.65 1.46 -0.73
C ILE A 64 -14.17 1.11 -0.91
N ASP A 65 -13.82 0.40 -1.98
CA ASP A 65 -12.43 0.05 -2.29
C ASP A 65 -11.58 1.32 -2.53
N ALA A 66 -12.11 2.31 -3.23
CA ALA A 66 -11.45 3.61 -3.41
C ALA A 66 -11.22 4.33 -2.07
N ARG A 67 -12.23 4.36 -1.19
CA ARG A 67 -12.09 4.93 0.16
C ARG A 67 -11.05 4.19 1.00
N ASN A 68 -11.05 2.86 1.00
CA ASN A 68 -10.10 2.06 1.77
C ASN A 68 -8.66 2.25 1.30
N ARG A 69 -8.44 2.36 -0.02
CA ARG A 69 -7.13 2.70 -0.59
C ARG A 69 -6.68 4.08 -0.16
N ALA A 70 -7.57 5.06 -0.23
CA ALA A 70 -7.28 6.43 0.19
C ALA A 70 -6.95 6.50 1.68
N ASP A 71 -7.69 5.82 2.54
CA ASP A 71 -7.46 5.79 3.99
C ASP A 71 -6.10 5.15 4.32
N SER A 72 -5.79 4.03 3.67
CA SER A 72 -4.49 3.36 3.79
C SER A 72 -3.33 4.29 3.39
N MET A 73 -3.48 5.05 2.30
CA MET A 73 -2.47 6.00 1.84
C MET A 73 -2.33 7.20 2.80
N VAL A 74 -3.46 7.77 3.25
CA VAL A 74 -3.47 8.86 4.24
C VAL A 74 -2.74 8.44 5.50
N TYR A 75 -3.02 7.26 6.04
CA TYR A 75 -2.33 6.74 7.21
C TYR A 75 -0.82 6.57 7.00
N GLN A 76 -0.41 6.01 5.86
CA GLN A 76 1.02 5.82 5.54
C GLN A 76 1.77 7.15 5.43
N VAL A 77 1.21 8.11 4.71
CA VAL A 77 1.85 9.43 4.50
C VAL A 77 1.82 10.26 5.77
N GLU A 78 0.74 10.22 6.55
CA GLU A 78 0.66 10.89 7.86
C GLU A 78 1.71 10.35 8.82
N LYS A 79 1.86 9.02 8.89
CA LYS A 79 2.90 8.38 9.69
C LYS A 79 4.29 8.83 9.23
N MET A 80 4.53 8.83 7.92
CA MET A 80 5.82 9.26 7.38
C MET A 80 6.14 10.71 7.68
N LEU A 81 5.17 11.61 7.49
CA LEU A 81 5.31 13.01 7.81
C LEU A 81 5.61 13.22 9.29
N LYS A 82 4.93 12.47 10.17
CA LYS A 82 5.15 12.55 11.62
C LYS A 82 6.54 12.07 12.02
N ASP A 83 7.01 10.96 11.45
CA ASP A 83 8.29 10.34 11.78
C ASP A 83 9.50 11.13 11.22
N HIS A 84 9.29 11.99 10.23
CA HIS A 84 10.37 12.73 9.54
C HIS A 84 10.17 14.26 9.47
N ARG A 85 9.23 14.81 10.25
CA ARG A 85 8.88 16.24 10.25
C ARG A 85 10.08 17.16 10.47
N ASP A 86 11.04 16.70 11.27
CA ASP A 86 12.27 17.39 11.62
C ASP A 86 13.34 17.39 10.50
N LYS A 87 13.21 16.49 9.52
CA LYS A 87 14.19 16.27 8.44
C LYS A 87 13.77 16.85 7.10
N ILE A 88 12.61 17.52 7.05
CA ILE A 88 12.00 18.04 5.82
C ILE A 88 11.83 19.55 5.93
N SER A 89 11.75 20.23 4.78
CA SER A 89 11.53 21.67 4.77
C SER A 89 10.11 22.00 5.28
N PRO A 90 9.89 23.17 5.92
CA PRO A 90 8.56 23.61 6.32
C PRO A 90 7.58 23.73 5.14
N GLU A 91 8.09 24.07 3.96
CA GLU A 91 7.32 24.15 2.72
C GLU A 91 6.82 22.77 2.28
N ASP A 92 7.70 21.77 2.23
CA ASP A 92 7.33 20.40 1.86
C ASP A 92 6.36 19.80 2.88
N ALA A 93 6.58 20.05 4.17
CA ALA A 93 5.67 19.63 5.23
C ALA A 93 4.27 20.20 5.03
N THR A 94 4.16 21.50 4.77
CA THR A 94 2.89 22.19 4.54
C THR A 94 2.18 21.64 3.30
N ASN A 95 2.92 21.39 2.22
CA ASN A 95 2.38 20.83 0.97
C ASN A 95 1.78 19.43 1.19
N VAL A 96 2.45 18.58 1.97
CA VAL A 96 1.96 17.23 2.30
C VAL A 96 0.75 17.30 3.25
N GLU A 97 0.75 18.20 4.23
CA GLU A 97 -0.41 18.41 5.12
C GLU A 97 -1.65 18.85 4.36
N ALA A 98 -1.52 19.79 3.42
CA ALA A 98 -2.61 20.23 2.57
C ALA A 98 -3.15 19.09 1.70
N ALA A 99 -2.27 18.24 1.15
CA ALA A 99 -2.68 17.05 0.39
C ALA A 99 -3.39 16.01 1.27
N LEU A 100 -2.92 15.79 2.51
CA LEU A 100 -3.57 14.91 3.49
C LEU A 100 -4.97 15.40 3.85
N GLU A 101 -5.15 16.70 4.10
CA GLU A 101 -6.45 17.29 4.38
C GLU A 101 -7.40 17.15 3.19
N GLY A 102 -6.90 17.41 1.98
CA GLY A 102 -7.64 17.21 0.73
C GLY A 102 -8.13 15.77 0.56
N ALA A 103 -7.26 14.77 0.81
CA ALA A 103 -7.62 13.36 0.76
C ALA A 103 -8.68 12.97 1.81
N ARG A 104 -8.53 13.43 3.06
CA ARG A 104 -9.54 13.21 4.13
C ARG A 104 -10.90 13.79 3.77
N LYS A 105 -10.93 15.00 3.21
CA LYS A 105 -12.16 15.65 2.77
C LYS A 105 -12.82 14.88 1.62
N ALA A 106 -12.04 14.45 0.63
CA ALA A 106 -12.55 13.65 -0.48
C ALA A 106 -13.15 12.31 -0.02
N MET A 107 -12.52 11.62 0.94
CA MET A 107 -13.07 10.36 1.48
C MET A 107 -14.41 10.53 2.21
N SER A 108 -14.63 11.69 2.85
CA SER A 108 -15.79 11.93 3.72
C SER A 108 -17.09 12.25 2.95
N GLY A 109 -17.01 12.55 1.65
CA GLY A 109 -18.19 12.91 0.88
C GLY A 109 -17.97 13.15 -0.62
N GLY A 110 -16.77 12.89 -1.13
CA GLY A 110 -16.46 12.99 -2.55
C GLY A 110 -16.87 11.75 -3.33
N SER A 111 -16.97 11.92 -4.64
CA SER A 111 -17.11 10.87 -5.64
C SER A 111 -15.84 10.03 -5.77
N ILE A 112 -15.96 8.85 -6.40
CA ILE A 112 -14.81 7.97 -6.69
C ILE A 112 -13.71 8.73 -7.44
N GLU A 113 -14.07 9.57 -8.40
CA GLU A 113 -13.12 10.37 -9.18
C GLU A 113 -12.38 11.40 -8.32
N GLU A 114 -13.09 12.06 -7.40
CA GLU A 114 -12.48 13.01 -6.46
C GLU A 114 -11.57 12.31 -5.46
N ILE A 115 -11.96 11.14 -4.96
CA ILE A 115 -11.13 10.32 -4.08
C ILE A 115 -9.85 9.90 -4.81
N ASN A 116 -9.97 9.36 -6.02
CA ASN A 116 -8.81 8.92 -6.81
C ASN A 116 -7.87 10.09 -7.11
N LYS A 117 -8.40 11.25 -7.55
CA LYS A 117 -7.58 12.45 -7.77
C LYS A 117 -6.88 12.92 -6.50
N ALA A 118 -7.55 12.86 -5.35
CA ALA A 118 -6.94 13.24 -4.08
C ALA A 118 -5.84 12.26 -3.66
N VAL A 119 -6.01 10.95 -3.92
CA VAL A 119 -4.98 9.93 -3.74
C VAL A 119 -3.78 10.16 -4.67
N ASP A 120 -4.01 10.49 -5.94
CA ASP A 120 -2.95 10.78 -6.91
C ASP A 120 -2.13 12.02 -6.49
N ASN A 121 -2.81 13.05 -6.02
CA ASN A 121 -2.17 14.25 -5.48
C ASN A 121 -1.36 13.95 -4.22
N LEU A 122 -1.92 13.16 -3.29
CA LEU A 122 -1.23 12.73 -2.07
C LEU A 122 -0.01 11.86 -2.40
N THR A 123 -0.11 10.99 -3.39
CA THR A 123 0.98 10.14 -3.89
C THR A 123 2.09 11.00 -4.52
N SER A 124 1.71 12.00 -5.31
CA SER A 124 2.68 12.93 -5.91
C SER A 124 3.41 13.76 -4.84
N ALA A 125 2.69 14.21 -3.80
CA ALA A 125 3.28 14.93 -2.68
C ALA A 125 4.21 14.02 -1.85
N SER A 126 3.83 12.77 -1.62
CA SER A 126 4.64 11.80 -0.87
C SER A 126 5.91 11.40 -1.62
N HIS A 127 5.88 11.29 -2.96
CA HIS A 127 7.08 11.07 -3.75
C HIS A 127 8.07 12.23 -3.66
N LYS A 128 7.60 13.47 -3.76
CA LYS A 128 8.44 14.67 -3.57
C LYS A 128 9.07 14.71 -2.18
N LEU A 129 8.31 14.33 -1.16
CA LEU A 129 8.80 14.20 0.22
C LEU A 129 9.92 13.14 0.31
N ALA A 130 9.70 11.96 -0.28
CA ALA A 130 10.67 10.88 -0.29
C ALA A 130 11.96 11.28 -1.03
N GLU A 131 11.85 12.00 -2.15
CA GLU A 131 13.00 12.55 -2.87
C GLU A 131 13.78 13.56 -2.03
N ALA A 132 13.09 14.48 -1.35
CA ALA A 132 13.73 15.47 -0.47
C ALA A 132 14.46 14.80 0.70
N MET A 133 13.85 13.78 1.30
CA MET A 133 14.45 12.99 2.37
C MET A 133 15.65 12.16 1.91
N TYR A 134 15.59 11.57 0.70
CA TYR A 134 16.70 10.81 0.12
C TYR A 134 17.89 11.74 -0.18
N LYS A 135 17.61 12.93 -0.75
CA LYS A 135 18.62 13.97 -0.96
C LYS A 135 19.25 14.40 0.36
N ALA A 136 18.45 14.70 1.39
CA ALA A 136 18.93 15.09 2.72
C ALA A 136 19.77 14.00 3.42
N SER A 137 19.44 12.73 3.20
CA SER A 137 20.19 11.58 3.73
C SER A 137 21.50 11.33 2.96
N SER A 138 21.54 11.64 1.66
CA SER A 138 22.77 11.58 0.86
C SER A 138 23.76 12.70 1.17
N THR A 139 23.29 13.86 1.64
CA THR A 139 24.13 15.00 2.06
C THR A 139 24.56 14.97 3.52
N THR A 140 23.96 14.13 4.37
CA THR A 140 24.44 13.88 5.74
C THR A 140 25.53 12.80 5.83
N GLY A 141 25.89 12.17 4.70
CA GLY A 141 27.17 11.49 4.51
C GLY A 141 28.29 12.47 4.14
N GLY A 142 28.64 13.37 5.06
CA GLY A 142 29.77 14.29 4.88
C GLY A 142 31.13 13.57 4.89
N PRO A 143 32.14 14.06 4.14
CA PRO A 143 33.41 13.39 3.91
C PRO A 143 34.29 13.42 5.16
N GLN A 144 34.53 12.27 5.78
CA GLN A 144 35.56 12.15 6.82
C GLN A 144 36.88 11.77 6.15
N GLY A 145 37.75 12.77 6.04
CA GLY A 145 39.13 12.61 5.62
C GLY A 145 39.93 11.72 6.56
N GLY A 146 40.89 11.02 5.96
CA GLY A 146 41.94 10.27 6.63
C GLY A 146 43.09 10.07 5.66
N ALA A 147 43.75 11.16 5.27
CA ALA A 147 45.08 11.06 4.67
C ALA A 147 46.11 10.87 5.79
N GLN A 148 47.10 10.01 5.49
CA GLN A 148 48.44 9.90 6.09
C GLN A 148 48.66 8.79 7.13
N GLY A 149 49.45 7.79 6.72
CA GLY A 149 50.13 6.87 7.62
C GLY A 149 50.38 5.46 7.07
N ALA A 150 51.22 5.33 6.03
CA ALA A 150 51.94 4.07 5.82
C ALA A 150 52.92 3.84 6.99
N PRO A 151 53.21 2.58 7.34
CA PRO A 151 54.45 2.03 6.84
C PRO A 151 54.29 0.64 6.19
N SER A 152 55.22 0.38 5.28
CA SER A 152 55.46 -0.83 4.50
C SER A 152 55.61 -2.11 5.33
N GLY A 153 55.29 -3.24 4.71
CA GLY A 153 55.68 -4.58 5.15
C GLY A 153 55.04 -5.71 4.33
N ASP A 154 55.60 -5.95 3.14
CA ASP A 154 55.69 -7.20 2.36
C ASP A 154 54.56 -8.25 2.32
N GLY A 155 54.16 -8.64 1.09
CA GLY A 155 53.69 -10.02 0.84
C GLY A 155 52.64 -10.25 -0.25
N ALA A 156 53.02 -10.12 -1.52
CA ALA A 156 52.59 -10.92 -2.69
C ALA A 156 51.09 -11.21 -2.97
N GLY A 157 50.59 -10.70 -4.13
CA GLY A 157 49.40 -11.24 -4.80
C GLY A 157 48.79 -10.32 -5.88
N GLN A 158 49.36 -10.35 -7.09
CA GLN A 158 48.80 -9.87 -8.37
C GLN A 158 47.37 -10.43 -8.62
N GLN A 159 46.43 -9.87 -9.38
CA GLN A 159 46.33 -8.74 -10.31
C GLN A 159 44.82 -8.55 -10.64
N GLU A 160 44.37 -7.29 -10.75
CA GLU A 160 43.53 -6.67 -11.82
C GLU A 160 42.28 -7.39 -12.39
N GLN A 161 41.13 -6.76 -12.70
CA GLN A 161 40.79 -5.36 -13.01
C GLN A 161 39.24 -5.20 -13.13
N LYS A 162 38.73 -4.00 -12.76
CA LYS A 162 37.68 -3.16 -13.40
C LYS A 162 36.50 -3.87 -14.13
N LYS A 163 35.23 -3.45 -13.99
CA LYS A 163 34.70 -2.09 -14.13
C LYS A 163 33.17 -2.10 -13.87
N LYS A 164 32.67 -0.91 -13.55
CA LYS A 164 31.28 -0.47 -13.39
C LYS A 164 30.37 -0.87 -14.56
N ASP A 165 29.09 -1.13 -14.29
CA ASP A 165 28.02 -0.75 -15.22
C ASP A 165 26.77 -0.27 -14.46
N ASN A 166 26.51 1.03 -14.62
CA ASN A 166 25.21 1.65 -14.39
C ASN A 166 24.28 1.15 -15.50
N VAL A 167 23.31 0.31 -15.16
CA VAL A 167 22.25 -0.05 -16.10
C VAL A 167 21.18 1.03 -16.02
N VAL A 168 21.24 1.95 -16.98
CA VAL A 168 20.20 2.92 -17.28
C VAL A 168 19.85 2.78 -18.76
N ASP A 169 18.53 2.81 -19.01
CA ASP A 169 17.80 2.96 -20.27
C ASP A 169 17.68 1.79 -21.25
N ALA A 170 16.42 1.47 -21.59
CA ALA A 170 15.85 2.03 -22.82
C ALA A 170 14.32 1.93 -22.83
N GLU A 171 13.69 3.08 -23.07
CA GLU A 171 12.29 3.23 -23.46
C GLU A 171 12.01 2.43 -24.75
N PHE A 172 10.89 1.72 -24.79
CA PHE A 172 10.41 1.05 -25.99
C PHE A 172 9.67 2.09 -26.85
N VAL A 173 10.24 2.45 -28.00
CA VAL A 173 9.56 3.23 -29.04
C VAL A 173 9.07 2.24 -30.10
N ASP A 174 7.75 2.07 -30.17
CA ASP A 174 7.07 1.37 -31.26
C ASP A 174 7.41 2.03 -32.60
N VAL A 175 7.90 1.24 -33.55
CA VAL A 175 7.94 1.63 -34.96
C VAL A 175 7.09 0.63 -35.72
N ASP A 176 5.83 0.99 -35.91
CA ASP A 176 5.07 0.61 -37.10
C ASP A 176 5.85 1.08 -38.34
N GLU A 177 6.16 0.16 -39.27
CA GLU A 177 6.03 0.41 -40.72
C GLU A 177 6.36 -0.85 -41.56
N ASN A 178 5.30 -1.40 -42.15
CA ASN A 178 5.21 -1.94 -43.51
C ASN A 178 6.53 -2.27 -44.28
N LYS A 179 6.76 -3.56 -44.57
CA LYS A 179 7.16 -4.08 -45.91
C LYS A 179 7.45 -5.59 -45.91
N LYS A 180 6.48 -6.39 -46.38
CA LYS A 180 6.50 -7.19 -47.62
C LYS A 180 5.50 -8.35 -47.55
#